data_AF-A0A8R7U0G8-F1
#
_entry.id   AF-A0A8R7U0G8-F1
#
_cell.length_a   1.000
_cell.length_b   1.000
_cell.length_c   1.000
_cell.angle_alpha   90.00
_cell.angle_beta   90.00
_cell.angle_gamma   90.00
#
_symmetry.space_group_name_H-M   'P 1'
#
loop_
_entity.id
_entity.type
_entity.pdbx_description
1 polymer ?
#
loop_
_entity_poly.entity_id
_entity_poly.type
_entity_poly.pdbx_seq_one_letter_code
_entity_poly.pdbx_strand_id
1 'polypeptide(L)' 'SLYIPVHGPSDEELRGIIQEEGSFSITEMRVHDPTGGLLTPNRMVNSLRAAFEQIIVQHFGLSGEVMDEFARTSE' A
#
# COMPACT_ATOMS: atom_id res chain seq x y z
N SER A 1 12.81 -11.34 8.75
CA SER A 1 12.64 -10.15 7.89
C SER A 1 11.28 -10.21 7.25
N LEU A 2 10.52 -9.11 7.29
CA LEU A 2 9.19 -9.00 6.70
C LEU A 2 9.27 -8.34 5.31
N TYR A 3 8.69 -8.98 4.30
CA TYR A 3 8.45 -8.38 2.98
C TYR A 3 6.95 -8.21 2.80
N ILE A 4 6.52 -7.00 2.47
CA ILE A 4 5.11 -6.68 2.27
C ILE A 4 4.71 -7.14 0.86
N PRO A 5 3.68 -7.99 0.70
CA PRO A 5 3.25 -8.50 -0.61
C PRO A 5 2.38 -7.46 -1.34
N VAL A 6 2.90 -6.25 -1.51
CA VAL A 6 2.24 -5.16 -2.22
C VAL A 6 3.16 -4.71 -3.36
N HIS A 7 2.60 -4.65 -4.56
CA HIS A 7 3.24 -4.10 -5.74
C HIS A 7 2.46 -2.86 -6.19
N GLY A 8 3.15 -1.73 -6.28
CA GLY A 8 2.60 -0.49 -6.84
C GLY A 8 3.15 -0.29 -8.24
N PRO A 9 2.45 -0.76 -9.30
CA PRO A 9 2.95 -0.67 -10.66
C PRO A 9 2.95 0.77 -11.18
N SER A 10 3.81 1.07 -12.14
CA SER A 10 3.70 2.29 -12.93
C SER A 10 2.54 2.18 -13.94
N ASP A 11 2.08 3.32 -14.47
CA ASP A 11 1.10 3.32 -15.55
C ASP A 11 1.64 2.68 -16.82
N GLU A 12 2.94 2.82 -17.09
CA GLU A 12 3.63 2.13 -18.19
C GLU A 12 3.59 0.60 -18.03
N GLU A 13 3.90 0.10 -16.83
CA GLU A 13 3.86 -1.33 -16.52
C GLU A 13 2.44 -1.88 -16.67
N LEU A 14 1.47 -1.20 -16.07
CA LEU A 14 0.07 -1.61 -16.13
C LEU A 14 -0.47 -1.59 -17.56
N ARG A 15 -0.11 -0.58 -18.35
CA ARG A 15 -0.47 -0.49 -19.77
C ARG A 15 0.13 -1.64 -20.58
N GLY A 16 1.41 -1.96 -20.34
CA GLY A 16 2.09 -3.08 -21.00
C GLY A 16 1.35 -4.40 -20.78
N ILE A 17 1.01 -4.71 -19.51
CA ILE A 17 0.30 -5.94 -19.14
C ILE A 17 -1.06 -6.03 -19.85
N ILE A 18 -1.86 -4.95 -19.82
CA ILE A 18 -3.20 -4.96 -20.43
C ILE A 18 -3.12 -5.15 -21.95
N GLN A 19 -2.14 -4.52 -22.61
CA GLN A 19 -1.98 -4.62 -24.06
C GLN A 19 -1.41 -5.98 -24.49
N GLU A 20 -0.50 -6.56 -23.70
CA GLU A 20 0.05 -7.89 -23.94
C GLU A 20 -1.01 -8.99 -23.77
N GLU A 21 -1.89 -8.86 -22.76
CA GLU A 21 -2.98 -9.79 -22.52
C GLU A 21 -4.02 -9.77 -23.66
N GLY A 22 -4.38 -8.60 -24.16
CA GLY A 22 -5.09 -8.43 -25.43
C GLY A 22 -6.60 -8.63 -25.42
N SER A 23 -7.23 -8.98 -24.28
CA SER A 23 -8.69 -9.06 -24.17
C SER A 23 -9.35 -7.68 -24.02
N PHE A 24 -8.58 -6.65 -23.67
CA PHE A 24 -9.08 -5.30 -23.41
C PHE A 24 -8.35 -4.24 -24.25
N SER A 25 -9.07 -3.16 -24.58
CA SER A 25 -8.47 -1.94 -25.12
C SER A 25 -8.57 -0.81 -24.10
N ILE A 26 -7.48 -0.05 -23.95
CA ILE A 26 -7.42 1.08 -23.03
C ILE A 26 -7.96 2.32 -23.73
N THR A 27 -9.17 2.72 -23.39
CA THR A 27 -9.76 3.99 -23.88
C THR A 27 -9.19 5.20 -23.15
N GLU A 28 -8.93 5.07 -21.85
CA GLU A 28 -8.39 6.14 -21.01
C GLU A 28 -7.62 5.54 -19.81
N MET A 29 -6.56 6.21 -19.37
CA MET A 29 -5.79 5.89 -18.17
C MET A 29 -5.34 7.19 -17.51
N ARG A 30 -5.53 7.32 -16.19
CA ARG A 30 -5.16 8.50 -15.42
C ARG A 30 -4.49 8.09 -14.12
N VAL A 31 -3.38 8.75 -13.80
CA VAL A 31 -2.75 8.68 -12.48
C VAL A 31 -3.11 9.96 -11.73
N HIS A 32 -3.71 9.80 -10.57
CA HIS A 32 -4.04 10.92 -9.69
C HIS A 32 -2.98 11.02 -8.60
N ASP A 33 -2.52 12.24 -8.33
CA ASP A 33 -1.64 12.50 -7.20
C ASP A 33 -2.45 12.50 -5.89
N PRO A 34 -2.24 11.54 -4.98
CA PRO A 34 -2.97 11.49 -3.71
C PRO A 34 -2.44 12.52 -2.70
N THR A 35 -1.29 13.16 -2.92
CA THR A 35 -0.70 14.12 -1.95
C THR A 35 -1.48 15.42 -1.80
N GLY A 36 -2.47 15.69 -2.67
CA GLY A 36 -3.37 16.85 -2.56
C GLY A 36 -4.43 16.75 -1.46
N GLY A 37 -4.58 15.61 -0.79
CA GLY A 37 -5.54 15.41 0.31
C GLY A 37 -4.96 15.74 1.69
N LEU A 38 -5.79 16.24 2.61
CA LEU A 38 -5.46 16.46 4.04
C LEU A 38 -5.18 15.13 4.77
N LEU A 39 -4.00 14.56 4.53
CA LEU A 39 -3.42 13.47 5.29
C LEU A 39 -2.64 14.08 6.47
N THR A 40 -3.25 14.06 7.64
CA THR A 40 -2.50 14.31 8.88
C THR A 40 -1.61 13.10 9.16
N PRO A 41 -0.46 13.27 9.84
CA PRO A 41 0.41 12.14 10.21
C PRO A 41 -0.36 11.01 10.91
N ASN A 42 -1.25 11.37 11.83
CA ASN A 42 -2.11 10.40 12.54
C ASN A 42 -3.03 9.61 11.59
N ARG A 43 -3.62 10.24 10.56
CA ARG A 43 -4.41 9.53 9.55
C ARG A 43 -3.55 8.56 8.74
N MET A 44 -2.33 8.96 8.38
CA MET A 44 -1.40 8.11 7.65
C MET A 44 -1.00 6.86 8.45
N VAL A 45 -0.61 7.03 9.72
CA VAL A 45 -0.28 5.92 10.62
C VAL A 45 -1.45 4.96 10.79
N ASN A 46 -2.66 5.49 11.00
CA ASN A 46 -3.85 4.66 11.14
C ASN A 46 -4.20 3.91 9.84
N SER A 47 -4.01 4.54 8.68
CA SER A 47 -4.19 3.86 7.38
C SER A 47 -3.19 2.73 7.17
N LEU A 48 -1.91 2.96 7.49
CA LEU A 48 -0.88 1.93 7.42
C LEU A 48 -1.18 0.78 8.38
N ARG A 49 -1.60 1.09 9.62
CA ARG A 49 -2.02 0.10 10.61
C ARG A 49 -3.19 -0.74 10.08
N ALA A 50 -4.26 -0.09 9.60
CA ALA A 50 -5.42 -0.78 9.07
C ALA A 50 -5.09 -1.71 7.90
N ALA A 51 -4.14 -1.32 7.04
CA ALA A 51 -3.72 -2.11 5.88
C ALA A 51 -2.82 -3.31 6.25
N PHE A 52 -1.91 -3.15 7.22
CA PHE A 52 -0.80 -4.09 7.43
C PHE A 52 -0.80 -4.82 8.77
N GLU A 53 -1.62 -4.42 9.75
CA GLU A 53 -1.63 -5.01 11.09
C GLU A 53 -1.76 -6.54 11.05
N GLN A 54 -2.64 -7.07 10.21
CA GLN A 54 -2.80 -8.53 10.09
C GLN A 54 -1.54 -9.23 9.56
N ILE A 55 -0.85 -8.65 8.59
CA ILE A 55 0.39 -9.21 8.03
C ILE A 55 1.52 -9.16 9.07
N ILE A 56 1.60 -8.05 9.81
CA ILE A 56 2.58 -7.85 10.88
C ILE A 56 2.36 -8.87 12.00
N VAL A 57 1.11 -9.00 12.47
CA VAL A 57 0.74 -9.95 13.54
C VAL A 57 0.99 -11.40 13.12
N GLN A 58 0.71 -11.76 11.87
CA GLN A 58 0.97 -13.12 11.37
C GLN A 58 2.46 -13.45 11.30
N HIS A 59 3.32 -12.47 10.98
CA HIS A 59 4.77 -12.68 10.85
C HIS A 59 5.52 -12.61 12.18
N PHE A 60 5.14 -11.70 13.07
CA PHE A 60 5.84 -11.41 14.32
C PHE A 60 5.12 -11.92 15.59
N GLY A 61 3.85 -12.31 15.48
CA GLY A 61 3.01 -12.73 16.60
C GLY A 61 2.17 -11.59 17.21
N LEU A 62 1.24 -11.97 18.10
CA LEU A 62 0.39 -11.04 18.84
C LEU A 62 1.16 -10.45 20.04
N SER A 63 1.80 -9.29 19.86
CA SER A 63 2.29 -8.47 20.96
C SER A 63 1.87 -7.02 20.74
N GLY A 64 1.28 -6.39 21.76
CA GLY A 64 0.98 -4.95 21.74
C GLY A 64 2.24 -4.12 21.47
N GLU A 65 3.39 -4.57 21.98
CA GLU A 65 4.68 -3.90 21.80
C GLU A 65 5.10 -3.81 20.32
N VAL A 66 4.81 -4.85 19.51
CA VAL A 66 5.13 -4.85 18.06
C VAL A 66 4.29 -3.81 17.32
N MET A 67 3.02 -3.68 17.67
CA MET A 67 2.12 -2.71 17.06
C MET A 67 2.37 -1.27 17.54
N ASP A 68 2.85 -1.11 18.77
CA ASP A 68 3.27 0.18 19.32
C ASP A 68 4.60 0.65 18.69
N GLU A 69 5.55 -0.26 18.47
CA GLU A 69 6.78 0.02 17.73
C GLU A 69 6.50 0.36 16.26
N PHE A 70 5.59 -0.35 15.62
CA PHE A 70 5.14 -0.06 14.26
C PHE A 70 4.55 1.35 14.13
N ALA A 71 3.65 1.74 15.05
CA ALA A 71 3.05 3.07 15.05
C ALA A 71 4.10 4.16 15.22
N ARG A 72 5.02 4.00 16.18
CA ARG A 72 6.11 4.94 16.47
C ARG A 72 7.10 5.11 15.32
N THR A 73 7.37 4.04 14.59
CA THR A 73 8.27 4.07 13.41
C THR A 73 7.62 4.77 12.21
N SER A 74 6.30 4.94 12.24
CA SER A 74 5.51 5.55 11.17
C SER A 74 5.16 7.03 11.43
N GLU A 75 5.56 7.59 12.58
CA GLU A 75 5.44 9.01 12.97
C GLU A 75 6.65 9.84 12.51
#